data_AF-A0ABD2KEW1-F1
#
_entry.id   AF-A0ABD2KEW1-F1
#
_cell.length_a   1.000
_cell.length_b   1.000
_cell.length_c   1.000
_cell.angle_alpha   90.00
_cell.angle_beta   90.00
_cell.angle_gamma   90.00
#
_symmetry.space_group_name_H-M   'P 1'
#
loop_
_entity.id
_entity.type
_entity.pdbx_description
1 polymer ?
#
loop_
_entity_poly.entity_id
_entity_poly.type
_entity_poly.pdbx_seq_one_letter_code
_entity_poly.pdbx_strand_id
1 'polypeptide(L)'
;MLTVAGCGDRSGFYEAKSPCPSPSSPNSDFYPSFAMRRYAFIRSFYPILRFFADAYFLLADALFALYNAFQPIDQISWESADPLLFISANKAAEMIRRGKLKSFSLISVYIARVKEVNESLNVAAHFNFEAALKEAETVDQNIGQLDEKGREELAISKPLYGVPFTAKDNLWVKGFVTVDGNKWRRKYGKPAERDAEVVAK
;
A
#
# COMPACT_ATOMS: atom_id res chain seq x y z
N MET A 1 -4.92 2.28 -6.14
CA MET A 1 -6.05 3.22 -6.27
C MET A 1 -5.67 4.55 -5.64
N LEU A 2 -5.84 5.67 -6.35
CA LEU A 2 -5.54 7.01 -5.82
C LEU A 2 -6.76 7.54 -5.06
N THR A 3 -6.65 7.92 -3.80
CA THR A 3 -7.80 8.28 -2.95
C THR A 3 -7.53 9.62 -2.23
N VAL A 4 -8.55 10.29 -1.68
CA VAL A 4 -8.44 11.52 -0.87
C VAL A 4 -8.96 11.25 0.54
N ALA A 5 -8.19 11.64 1.58
CA ALA A 5 -8.47 11.31 2.97
C ALA A 5 -9.64 12.14 3.55
N GLY A 6 -10.56 11.49 4.29
CA GLY A 6 -11.71 12.12 4.95
C GLY A 6 -12.02 11.45 6.29
N CYS A 7 -12.18 12.24 7.36
CA CYS A 7 -12.06 11.85 8.77
C CYS A 7 -13.24 11.06 9.37
N GLY A 8 -12.93 10.18 10.34
CA GLY A 8 -13.85 9.54 11.29
C GLY A 8 -13.46 9.78 12.77
N ASP A 9 -14.49 9.98 13.60
CA ASP A 9 -14.50 10.53 14.96
C ASP A 9 -13.84 9.64 16.06
N ARG A 10 -13.30 10.25 17.12
CA ARG A 10 -12.53 9.59 18.20
C ARG A 10 -13.34 9.52 19.50
N SER A 11 -13.67 8.33 19.99
CA SER A 11 -13.89 8.10 21.44
C SER A 11 -13.96 6.60 21.82
N GLY A 12 -13.33 6.23 22.94
CA GLY A 12 -13.45 4.92 23.61
C GLY A 12 -12.09 4.24 23.92
N PHE A 13 -11.30 4.75 24.87
CA PHE A 13 -11.11 4.23 26.24
C PHE A 13 -10.60 2.78 26.35
N TYR A 14 -9.34 2.64 26.78
CA TYR A 14 -8.71 1.38 27.21
C TYR A 14 -8.87 1.20 28.72
N GLU A 15 -9.50 0.11 29.15
CA GLU A 15 -9.60 -0.30 30.55
C GLU A 15 -8.51 -1.34 30.87
N ALA A 16 -7.67 -1.05 31.85
CA ALA A 16 -6.52 -1.87 32.22
C ALA A 16 -6.95 -3.15 32.95
N LYS A 17 -6.74 -4.32 32.34
CA LYS A 17 -6.88 -5.63 33.01
C LYS A 17 -5.70 -5.90 33.95
N SER A 18 -5.99 -6.60 35.04
CA SER A 18 -5.13 -7.00 36.18
C SER A 18 -3.80 -7.69 35.80
N PRO A 19 -2.78 -7.67 36.68
CA PRO A 19 -1.43 -8.13 36.35
C PRO A 19 -1.37 -9.65 36.11
N CYS A 20 -0.66 -10.03 35.04
CA CYS A 20 -0.37 -11.43 34.71
C CYS A 20 0.47 -12.10 35.80
N PRO A 21 0.21 -13.36 36.16
CA PRO A 21 1.06 -14.12 37.08
C PRO A 21 2.45 -14.33 36.46
N SER A 22 3.49 -14.26 37.29
CA SER A 22 4.89 -14.45 36.90
C SER A 22 5.10 -15.82 36.26
N PRO A 23 5.94 -15.94 35.22
CA PRO A 23 6.12 -17.20 34.51
C PRO A 23 6.77 -18.22 35.45
N SER A 24 6.08 -19.33 35.68
CA SER A 24 6.71 -20.54 36.21
C SER A 24 7.83 -20.94 35.26
N SER A 25 8.96 -21.38 35.82
CA SER A 25 10.11 -21.91 35.08
C SER A 25 9.62 -22.84 33.97
N PRO A 26 10.07 -22.67 32.70
CA PRO A 26 9.50 -23.39 31.59
C PRO A 26 9.75 -24.89 31.81
N ASN A 27 8.66 -25.62 31.95
CA ASN A 27 8.67 -27.07 32.08
C ASN A 27 9.24 -27.62 30.76
N SER A 28 10.42 -28.25 30.80
CA SER A 28 11.16 -28.71 29.61
C SER A 28 10.41 -29.75 28.78
N ASP A 29 9.27 -30.22 29.29
CA ASP A 29 8.52 -31.34 28.76
C ASP A 29 7.23 -30.91 28.01
N PHE A 30 7.04 -29.60 27.77
CA PHE A 30 5.84 -29.08 27.06
C PHE A 30 5.86 -29.31 25.53
N TYR A 31 6.86 -29.98 24.99
CA TYR A 31 6.83 -30.48 23.61
C TYR A 31 6.96 -32.01 23.60
N PRO A 32 6.01 -32.75 23.00
CA PRO A 32 6.04 -34.20 23.02
C PRO A 32 7.26 -34.72 22.26
N SER A 33 8.12 -35.44 22.98
CA SER A 33 9.37 -36.09 22.54
C SER A 33 9.20 -37.16 21.43
N PHE A 34 7.97 -37.42 20.97
CA PHE A 34 7.69 -38.23 19.79
C PHE A 34 8.06 -37.54 18.47
N ALA A 35 8.02 -36.20 18.42
CA ALA A 35 8.47 -35.44 17.26
C ALA A 35 9.99 -35.56 17.07
N MET A 36 10.78 -35.69 18.14
CA MET A 36 12.24 -35.71 18.11
C MET A 36 12.83 -36.94 17.39
N ARG A 37 12.24 -38.13 17.47
CA ARG A 37 12.71 -39.30 16.71
C ARG A 37 12.48 -39.15 15.20
N ARG A 38 11.32 -38.62 14.79
CA ARG A 38 11.03 -38.30 13.38
C ARG A 38 11.91 -37.16 12.89
N TYR A 39 12.16 -36.16 13.74
CA TYR A 39 13.03 -35.02 13.44
C TYR A 39 14.50 -35.43 13.34
N ALA A 40 14.98 -36.35 14.19
CA ALA A 40 16.34 -36.89 14.12
C ALA A 40 16.55 -37.75 12.86
N PHE A 41 15.56 -38.55 12.48
CA PHE A 41 15.57 -39.32 11.23
C PHE A 41 15.59 -38.40 10.00
N ILE A 42 14.68 -37.41 9.94
CA ILE A 42 14.66 -36.41 8.85
C ILE A 42 15.96 -35.58 8.83
N ARG A 43 16.54 -35.27 10.00
CA ARG A 43 17.81 -34.55 10.13
C ARG A 43 18.99 -35.34 9.56
N SER A 44 18.99 -36.66 9.64
CA SER A 44 20.02 -37.49 8.99
C SER A 44 20.00 -37.36 7.46
N PHE A 45 18.82 -37.13 6.86
CA PHE A 45 18.68 -36.86 5.42
C PHE A 45 18.74 -35.38 5.06
N TYR A 46 18.70 -34.49 6.05
CA TYR A 46 18.78 -33.05 5.85
C TYR A 46 20.00 -32.59 5.04
N PRO A 47 21.24 -33.08 5.24
CA PRO A 47 22.36 -32.66 4.39
C PRO A 47 22.16 -33.06 2.92
N ILE A 48 21.55 -34.22 2.67
CA ILE A 48 21.24 -34.70 1.31
C ILE A 48 20.13 -33.84 0.69
N LEU A 49 19.03 -33.62 1.42
CA LEU A 49 17.94 -32.76 0.99
C LEU A 49 18.41 -31.31 0.77
N ARG A 50 19.29 -30.81 1.64
CA ARG A 50 19.90 -29.48 1.54
C ARG A 50 20.76 -29.37 0.30
N PHE A 51 21.59 -30.38 0.02
CA PHE A 51 22.41 -30.44 -1.20
C PHE A 51 21.52 -30.36 -2.46
N PHE A 52 20.46 -31.16 -2.54
CA PHE A 52 19.53 -31.10 -3.67
C PHE A 52 18.79 -29.77 -3.77
N ALA A 53 18.38 -29.18 -2.63
CA ALA A 53 17.76 -27.87 -2.61
C ALA A 53 18.74 -26.78 -3.09
N ASP A 54 19.99 -26.79 -2.63
CA ASP A 54 21.03 -25.85 -3.07
C ASP A 54 21.36 -26.02 -4.55
N ALA A 55 21.49 -27.27 -5.03
CA ALA A 55 21.69 -27.54 -6.45
C ALA A 55 20.49 -27.05 -7.29
N TYR A 56 19.26 -27.24 -6.80
CA TYR A 56 18.05 -26.74 -7.43
C TYR A 56 18.00 -25.20 -7.47
N PHE A 57 18.28 -24.52 -6.35
CA PHE A 57 18.27 -23.06 -6.31
C PHE A 57 19.39 -22.48 -7.18
N LEU A 58 20.59 -23.06 -7.18
CA LEU A 58 21.68 -22.65 -8.06
C LEU A 58 21.32 -22.84 -9.53
N LEU A 59 20.67 -23.94 -9.88
CA LEU A 59 20.17 -24.17 -11.24
C LEU A 59 19.09 -23.14 -11.61
N ALA A 60 18.11 -22.90 -10.73
CA ALA A 60 17.06 -21.91 -10.95
C ALA A 60 17.67 -20.51 -11.15
N ASP A 61 18.61 -20.09 -10.30
CA ASP A 61 19.31 -18.82 -10.40
C ASP A 61 20.09 -18.72 -11.70
N ALA A 62 20.79 -19.78 -12.13
CA ALA A 62 21.50 -19.80 -13.41
C ALA A 62 20.53 -19.68 -14.60
N LEU A 63 19.38 -20.36 -14.55
CA LEU A 63 18.36 -20.27 -15.59
C LEU A 63 17.71 -18.87 -15.65
N PHE A 64 17.37 -18.29 -14.50
CA PHE A 64 16.83 -16.93 -14.42
C PHE A 64 17.87 -15.89 -14.83
N ALA A 65 19.13 -16.04 -14.42
CA ALA A 65 20.22 -15.16 -14.84
C ALA A 65 20.41 -15.21 -16.36
N LEU A 66 20.42 -16.41 -16.94
CA LEU A 66 20.50 -16.59 -18.39
C LEU A 66 19.29 -15.97 -19.10
N TYR A 67 18.07 -16.23 -18.63
CA TYR A 67 16.86 -15.65 -19.20
C TYR A 67 16.88 -14.12 -19.14
N ASN A 68 17.19 -13.56 -17.97
CA ASN A 68 17.24 -12.12 -17.73
C ASN A 68 18.41 -11.45 -18.48
N ALA A 69 19.49 -12.17 -18.80
CA ALA A 69 20.58 -11.65 -19.63
C ALA A 69 20.14 -11.34 -21.08
N PHE A 70 19.06 -11.99 -21.55
CA PHE A 70 18.48 -11.72 -22.88
C PHE A 70 17.27 -10.79 -22.84
N GLN A 71 16.74 -10.47 -21.66
CA GLN A 71 15.63 -9.52 -21.53
C GLN A 71 16.18 -8.09 -21.51
N PRO A 72 15.77 -7.20 -22.42
CA PRO A 72 16.12 -5.79 -22.31
C PRO A 72 15.54 -5.22 -21.01
N ILE A 73 16.33 -4.46 -20.28
CA ILE A 73 15.84 -3.69 -19.12
C ILE A 73 15.19 -2.44 -19.67
N ASP A 74 13.86 -2.38 -19.65
CA ASP A 74 13.13 -1.15 -19.95
C ASP A 74 13.38 -0.14 -18.84
N GLN A 75 14.29 0.80 -19.11
CA GLN A 75 14.55 1.92 -18.21
C GLN A 75 13.52 3.02 -18.46
N ILE A 76 12.70 3.27 -17.44
CA ILE A 76 11.76 4.39 -17.48
C ILE A 76 12.52 5.64 -17.02
N SER A 77 12.76 6.55 -17.97
CA SER A 77 13.42 7.81 -17.67
C SER A 77 12.56 8.65 -16.72
N TRP A 78 13.24 9.34 -15.80
CA TRP A 78 12.68 10.34 -14.88
C TRP A 78 13.02 11.77 -15.33
N GLU A 79 13.78 11.93 -16.41
CA GLU A 79 14.21 13.24 -16.92
C GLU A 79 13.03 14.06 -17.46
N SER A 80 12.01 13.38 -18.01
CA SER A 80 10.77 14.00 -18.49
C SER A 80 9.71 14.17 -17.40
N ALA A 81 9.98 13.73 -16.17
CA ALA A 81 8.99 13.71 -15.10
C ALA A 81 8.71 15.12 -14.57
N ASP A 82 7.43 15.45 -14.40
CA ASP A 82 7.02 16.75 -13.84
C ASP A 82 7.57 16.94 -12.41
N PRO A 83 8.18 18.09 -12.08
CA PRO A 83 8.69 18.38 -10.75
C PRO A 83 7.68 18.20 -9.61
N LEU A 84 6.38 18.35 -9.89
CA LEU A 84 5.29 18.14 -8.94
C LEU A 84 5.18 16.69 -8.46
N LEU A 85 5.76 15.71 -9.17
CA LEU A 85 5.80 14.32 -8.72
C LEU A 85 6.75 14.10 -7.54
N PHE A 86 7.69 15.04 -7.31
CA PHE A 86 8.76 14.92 -6.32
C PHE A 86 8.56 15.77 -5.07
N ILE A 87 7.45 16.53 -4.99
CA ILE A 87 7.13 17.28 -3.78
C ILE A 87 6.59 16.33 -2.70
N SER A 88 6.92 16.61 -1.43
CA SER A 88 6.38 15.82 -0.32
C SER A 88 4.88 16.08 -0.13
N ALA A 89 4.17 15.09 0.41
CA ALA A 89 2.74 15.19 0.70
C ALA A 89 2.40 16.40 1.59
N ASN A 90 3.21 16.66 2.62
CA ASN A 90 3.02 17.82 3.50
C ASN A 90 3.16 19.15 2.75
N LYS A 91 4.15 19.25 1.86
CA LYS A 91 4.37 20.45 1.04
C LYS A 91 3.24 20.64 0.02
N ALA A 92 2.80 19.57 -0.63
CA ALA A 92 1.64 19.59 -1.52
C ALA A 92 0.39 20.08 -0.79
N ALA A 93 0.09 19.51 0.38
CA ALA A 93 -1.06 19.91 1.18
C ALA A 93 -0.99 21.39 1.61
N GLU A 94 0.19 21.86 2.02
CA GLU A 94 0.39 23.28 2.36
C GLU A 94 0.17 24.21 1.16
N MET A 95 0.74 23.87 0.00
CA MET A 95 0.57 24.64 -1.24
C MET A 95 -0.89 24.68 -1.68
N ILE A 96 -1.60 23.55 -1.56
CA ILE A 96 -3.03 23.42 -1.85
C ILE A 96 -3.86 24.28 -0.91
N ARG A 97 -3.70 24.15 0.41
CA ARG A 97 -4.43 24.97 1.40
C ARG A 97 -4.20 26.47 1.21
N ARG A 98 -2.99 26.88 0.82
CA ARG A 98 -2.64 28.28 0.55
C ARG A 98 -3.08 28.78 -0.83
N GLY A 99 -3.71 27.94 -1.65
CA GLY A 99 -4.14 28.27 -3.01
C GLY A 99 -3.00 28.46 -4.01
N LYS A 100 -1.77 28.01 -3.69
CA LYS A 100 -0.59 28.08 -4.58
C LYS A 100 -0.54 26.94 -5.59
N LEU A 101 -1.27 25.86 -5.33
CA LEU A 101 -1.38 24.68 -6.18
C LEU A 101 -2.83 24.20 -6.16
N LYS A 102 -3.38 23.87 -7.33
CA LYS A 102 -4.69 23.22 -7.42
C LYS A 102 -4.54 21.71 -7.23
N SER A 103 -5.42 21.11 -6.42
CA SER A 103 -5.56 19.66 -6.25
C SER A 103 -5.78 18.99 -7.61
N PHE A 104 -6.64 19.56 -8.46
CA PHE A 104 -6.89 19.04 -9.80
C PHE A 104 -5.63 18.97 -10.65
N SER A 105 -4.80 20.02 -10.63
CA SER A 105 -3.54 20.06 -11.39
C SER A 105 -2.56 19.01 -10.89
N LEU A 106 -2.42 18.88 -9.56
CA LEU A 106 -1.55 17.86 -8.97
C LEU A 106 -1.99 16.45 -9.37
N ILE A 107 -3.27 16.12 -9.17
CA ILE A 107 -3.81 14.80 -9.50
C ILE A 107 -3.70 14.50 -10.99
N SER A 108 -3.92 15.48 -11.86
CA SER A 108 -3.75 15.33 -13.32
C SER A 108 -2.32 14.92 -13.69
N VAL A 109 -1.31 15.52 -13.05
CA VAL A 109 0.11 15.17 -13.27
C VAL A 109 0.41 13.73 -12.82
N TYR A 110 -0.08 13.31 -11.66
CA TYR A 110 0.05 11.92 -11.20
C TYR A 110 -0.63 10.93 -12.16
N ILE A 111 -1.84 11.25 -12.64
CA ILE A 111 -2.57 10.40 -13.59
C ILE A 111 -1.81 10.28 -14.91
N ALA A 112 -1.28 11.38 -15.44
CA ALA A 112 -0.49 11.39 -16.67
C ALA A 112 0.72 10.46 -16.52
N ARG A 113 1.46 10.58 -15.41
CA ARG A 113 2.61 9.71 -15.15
C ARG A 113 2.22 8.25 -14.99
N VAL A 114 1.14 7.95 -14.27
CA VAL A 114 0.66 6.57 -14.12
C VAL A 114 0.31 5.98 -15.48
N LYS A 115 -0.37 6.72 -16.35
CA LYS A 115 -0.70 6.24 -17.72
C LYS A 115 0.55 5.95 -18.54
N GLU A 116 1.57 6.78 -18.42
CA GLU A 116 2.86 6.60 -19.11
C GLU A 116 3.59 5.33 -18.65
N VAL A 117 3.65 5.08 -17.33
CA VAL A 117 4.53 4.02 -16.78
C VAL A 117 3.83 2.69 -16.52
N ASN A 118 2.49 2.67 -16.47
CA ASN A 118 1.76 1.47 -16.04
C ASN A 118 1.90 0.30 -17.03
N GLU A 119 2.05 0.56 -18.32
CA GLU A 119 2.20 -0.51 -19.32
C GLU A 119 3.47 -1.34 -19.06
N SER A 120 4.58 -0.68 -18.75
CA SER A 120 5.86 -1.35 -18.46
C SER A 120 5.93 -1.92 -17.04
N LEU A 121 5.40 -1.22 -16.03
CA LEU A 121 5.60 -1.60 -14.62
C LEU A 121 4.41 -2.30 -13.97
N ASN A 122 3.22 -2.26 -14.58
CA ASN A 122 1.98 -2.72 -13.95
C ASN A 122 1.76 -2.11 -12.54
N VAL A 123 1.91 -0.79 -12.42
CA VAL A 123 1.97 -0.08 -11.12
C VAL A 123 0.69 -0.18 -10.29
N ALA A 124 -0.47 -0.39 -10.92
CA ALA A 124 -1.74 -0.49 -10.19
C ALA A 124 -2.70 -1.51 -10.82
N ALA A 125 -3.43 -2.22 -9.96
CA ALA A 125 -4.46 -3.16 -10.36
C ALA A 125 -5.80 -2.48 -10.73
N HIS A 126 -6.07 -1.32 -10.12
CA HIS A 126 -7.33 -0.60 -10.24
C HIS A 126 -7.09 0.91 -10.34
N PHE A 127 -7.88 1.56 -11.19
CA PHE A 127 -7.86 3.01 -11.43
C PHE A 127 -9.22 3.62 -11.18
N ASN A 128 -9.24 4.81 -10.57
CA ASN A 128 -10.43 5.61 -10.28
C ASN A 128 -10.25 7.07 -10.75
N PHE A 129 -9.56 7.26 -11.87
CA PHE A 129 -9.10 8.57 -12.34
C PHE A 129 -10.20 9.62 -12.44
N GLU A 130 -11.37 9.27 -12.97
CA GLU A 130 -12.48 10.20 -13.12
C GLU A 130 -13.04 10.67 -11.77
N ALA A 131 -13.24 9.72 -10.84
CA ALA A 131 -13.70 10.03 -9.48
C ALA A 131 -12.67 10.92 -8.74
N ALA A 132 -11.39 10.58 -8.85
CA ALA A 132 -10.32 11.35 -8.23
C ALA A 132 -10.25 12.80 -8.76
N LEU A 133 -10.45 13.02 -10.07
CA LEU A 133 -10.49 14.37 -10.65
C LEU A 133 -11.72 15.16 -10.18
N LYS A 134 -12.90 14.54 -10.11
CA LYS A 134 -14.13 15.17 -9.58
C LYS A 134 -13.99 15.56 -8.11
N GLU A 135 -13.38 14.69 -7.30
CA GLU A 135 -13.04 15.01 -5.91
C GLU A 135 -12.04 16.17 -5.82
N ALA A 136 -11.05 16.20 -6.71
CA ALA A 136 -10.06 17.28 -6.78
C ALA A 136 -10.69 18.65 -7.07
N GLU A 137 -11.65 18.72 -8.01
CA GLU A 137 -12.39 19.94 -8.31
C GLU A 137 -13.19 20.43 -7.10
N THR A 138 -13.83 19.50 -6.38
CA THR A 138 -14.58 19.81 -5.16
C THR A 138 -13.66 20.35 -4.06
N VAL A 139 -12.46 19.76 -3.91
CA VAL A 139 -11.43 20.26 -2.99
C VAL A 139 -11.03 21.70 -3.34
N ASP A 140 -10.74 21.95 -4.62
CA ASP A 140 -10.31 23.29 -5.08
C ASP A 140 -11.40 24.35 -4.87
N GLN A 141 -12.68 24.00 -5.09
CA GLN A 141 -13.82 24.86 -4.80
C GLN A 141 -13.95 25.17 -3.31
N ASN A 142 -13.84 24.16 -2.46
CA ASN A 142 -13.94 24.33 -1.01
C ASN A 142 -12.81 25.24 -0.49
N ILE A 143 -11.57 25.05 -0.96
CA ILE A 143 -10.43 25.89 -0.57
C ILE A 143 -10.63 27.35 -1.03
N GLY A 144 -11.23 27.56 -2.20
CA GLY A 144 -11.57 28.89 -2.70
C GLY A 144 -12.58 29.65 -1.84
N GLN A 145 -13.36 28.96 -1.02
CA GLN A 145 -14.36 29.55 -0.12
C GLN A 145 -13.85 29.78 1.31
N LEU A 146 -12.68 29.25 1.67
CA LEU A 146 -12.11 29.38 3.01
C LEU A 146 -11.36 30.71 3.19
N ASP A 147 -11.59 31.35 4.33
CA ASP A 147 -10.74 32.42 4.85
C ASP A 147 -9.46 31.85 5.50
N GLU A 148 -8.58 32.72 5.99
CA GLU A 148 -7.30 32.28 6.56
C GLU A 148 -7.49 31.37 7.78
N LYS A 149 -8.47 31.71 8.64
CA LYS A 149 -8.81 30.90 9.81
C LYS A 149 -9.30 29.51 9.40
N GLY A 150 -10.17 29.42 8.39
CA GLY A 150 -10.65 28.16 7.85
C GLY A 150 -9.52 27.30 7.26
N ARG A 151 -8.50 27.92 6.66
CA ARG A 151 -7.31 27.21 6.16
C ARG A 151 -6.43 26.65 7.30
N GLU A 152 -6.30 27.38 8.40
CA GLU A 152 -5.60 26.90 9.61
C GLU A 152 -6.33 25.73 10.27
N GLU A 153 -7.65 25.83 10.43
CA GLU A 153 -8.49 24.74 10.96
C GLU A 153 -8.45 23.50 10.06
N LEU A 154 -8.41 23.70 8.74
CA LEU A 154 -8.25 22.63 7.76
C LEU A 154 -6.90 21.90 7.90
N ALA A 155 -5.82 22.61 8.25
CA ALA A 155 -4.51 22.00 8.45
C ALA A 155 -4.50 20.99 9.62
N ILE A 156 -5.33 21.21 10.64
CA ILE A 156 -5.44 20.33 11.81
C ILE A 156 -6.44 19.20 11.53
N SER A 157 -7.61 19.53 10.99
CA SER A 157 -8.70 18.56 10.80
C SER A 157 -8.49 17.64 9.59
N LYS A 158 -7.88 18.14 8.50
CA LYS A 158 -7.62 17.39 7.26
C LYS A 158 -6.22 17.74 6.70
N PRO A 159 -5.15 17.26 7.36
CA PRO A 159 -3.77 17.66 7.03
C PRO A 159 -3.34 17.31 5.59
N LEU A 160 -3.98 16.33 4.95
CA LEU A 160 -3.71 15.87 3.58
C LEU A 160 -4.84 16.20 2.59
N TYR A 161 -5.68 17.20 2.88
CA TYR A 161 -6.80 17.55 2.01
C TYR A 161 -6.33 17.94 0.59
N GLY A 162 -6.81 17.22 -0.42
CA GLY A 162 -6.40 17.40 -1.82
C GLY A 162 -5.12 16.69 -2.26
N VAL A 163 -4.46 15.95 -1.36
CA VAL A 163 -3.25 15.19 -1.72
C VAL A 163 -3.65 13.80 -2.22
N PRO A 164 -3.16 13.35 -3.39
CA PRO A 164 -3.39 11.99 -3.85
C PRO A 164 -2.66 10.95 -3.00
N PHE A 165 -3.29 9.81 -2.71
CA PHE A 165 -2.62 8.67 -2.06
C PHE A 165 -2.96 7.33 -2.70
N THR A 166 -2.06 6.35 -2.72
CA THR A 166 -2.36 5.00 -3.17
C THR A 166 -2.79 4.06 -2.03
N ALA A 167 -3.83 3.25 -2.26
CA ALA A 167 -4.18 2.12 -1.38
C ALA A 167 -3.68 0.79 -1.97
N LYS A 168 -3.11 -0.07 -1.12
CA LYS A 168 -2.72 -1.45 -1.48
C LYS A 168 -3.98 -2.30 -1.70
N ASP A 169 -3.92 -3.19 -2.69
CA ASP A 169 -5.05 -4.03 -3.14
C ASP A 169 -5.47 -5.16 -2.15
N ASN A 170 -4.99 -5.09 -0.91
CA ASN A 170 -5.48 -5.89 0.21
C ASN A 170 -6.34 -5.07 1.18
N LEU A 171 -6.55 -3.78 0.91
CA LEU A 171 -7.44 -2.90 1.66
C LEU A 171 -8.79 -2.79 0.94
N TRP A 172 -9.87 -2.72 1.71
CA TRP A 172 -11.19 -2.45 1.15
C TRP A 172 -11.31 -1.01 0.71
N VAL A 173 -11.70 -0.81 -0.55
CA VAL A 173 -12.14 0.48 -1.07
C VAL A 173 -13.50 0.28 -1.72
N LYS A 174 -14.47 1.09 -1.32
CA LYS A 174 -15.87 0.97 -1.70
C LYS A 174 -16.01 0.97 -3.21
N GLY A 175 -16.77 0.00 -3.73
CA GLY A 175 -16.98 -0.16 -5.18
C GLY A 175 -15.85 -0.88 -5.92
N PHE A 176 -14.73 -1.20 -5.26
CA PHE A 176 -13.64 -1.99 -5.84
C PHE A 176 -13.61 -3.41 -5.29
N VAL A 177 -13.22 -4.36 -6.13
CA VAL A 177 -12.95 -5.73 -5.72
C VAL A 177 -11.54 -5.80 -5.14
N THR A 178 -11.41 -6.13 -3.87
CA THR A 178 -10.09 -6.39 -3.26
C THR A 178 -9.59 -7.76 -3.73
N VAL A 179 -8.58 -7.77 -4.60
CA VAL A 179 -8.11 -8.99 -5.26
C VAL A 179 -7.09 -9.75 -4.40
N ASP A 180 -6.26 -9.04 -3.63
CA ASP A 180 -5.23 -9.63 -2.75
C ASP A 180 -4.31 -10.61 -3.52
N GLY A 181 -3.96 -10.27 -4.77
CA GLY A 181 -3.16 -11.11 -5.66
C GLY A 181 -3.84 -12.41 -6.14
N ASN A 182 -5.10 -12.66 -5.75
CA ASN A 182 -5.81 -13.88 -6.07
C ASN A 182 -6.64 -13.74 -7.36
N LYS A 183 -6.23 -14.44 -8.43
CA LYS A 183 -6.93 -14.43 -9.74
C LYS A 183 -8.41 -14.83 -9.64
N TRP A 184 -8.79 -15.69 -8.69
CA TRP A 184 -10.19 -16.07 -8.49
C TRP A 184 -11.02 -14.89 -8.00
N ARG A 185 -10.48 -14.11 -7.04
CA ARG A 185 -11.13 -12.89 -6.55
C ARG A 185 -11.26 -11.83 -7.64
N ARG A 186 -10.28 -11.71 -8.54
CA ARG A 186 -10.39 -10.81 -9.69
C ARG A 186 -11.60 -11.12 -10.58
N LYS A 187 -11.93 -12.40 -10.75
CA LYS A 187 -13.00 -12.84 -11.67
C LYS A 187 -14.38 -12.93 -10.99
N TYR A 188 -14.42 -13.33 -9.73
CA TYR A 188 -15.66 -13.67 -9.02
C TYR A 188 -15.86 -12.90 -7.70
N GLY A 189 -14.90 -12.06 -7.33
CA GLY A 189 -14.98 -11.24 -6.13
C GLY A 189 -16.07 -10.19 -6.24
N LYS A 190 -16.72 -9.93 -5.11
CA LYS A 190 -17.70 -8.85 -4.99
C LYS A 190 -16.99 -7.54 -4.66
N PRO A 191 -17.44 -6.40 -5.20
CA PRO A 191 -16.96 -5.10 -4.78
C PRO A 191 -17.18 -4.89 -3.27
N ALA A 192 -16.25 -4.20 -2.61
CA ALA A 192 -16.42 -3.85 -1.20
C ALA A 192 -17.59 -2.87 -1.02
N GLU A 193 -18.42 -3.12 -0.01
CA GLU A 193 -19.58 -2.27 0.30
C GLU A 193 -19.18 -0.98 1.03
N ARG A 194 -18.01 -1.00 1.68
CA ARG A 194 -17.45 0.10 2.46
C ARG A 194 -15.95 0.16 2.32
N ASP A 195 -15.40 1.32 2.65
CA ASP A 195 -13.97 1.52 2.79
C ASP A 195 -13.44 0.85 4.08
N ALA A 196 -12.18 0.42 4.06
CA ALA A 196 -11.45 0.07 5.26
C ALA A 196 -11.28 1.33 6.14
N GLU A 197 -11.19 1.14 7.46
CA GLU A 197 -11.08 2.26 8.41
C GLU A 197 -9.89 3.17 8.11
N VAL A 198 -8.78 2.61 7.63
CA VAL A 198 -7.57 3.38 7.26
C VAL A 198 -7.71 4.15 5.95
N VAL A 199 -8.66 3.78 5.08
CA VAL A 199 -8.95 4.47 3.82
C VAL A 199 -9.98 5.57 4.05
N ALA A 200 -10.93 5.32 4.95
CA ALA A 200 -11.99 6.25 5.34
C ALA A 200 -11.57 7.28 6.42
N LYS A 201 -10.29 7.57 6.57
CA LYS A 201 -9.75 8.58 7.51
C LYS A 201 -8.99 9.64 6.74
#